data_AF-A0A8C4GJ10-F1
#
_entry.id   AF-A0A8C4GJ10-F1
#
_cell.length_a   1.000
_cell.length_b   1.000
_cell.length_c   1.000
_cell.angle_alpha   90.00
_cell.angle_beta   90.00
_cell.angle_gamma   90.00
#
_symmetry.space_group_name_H-M   'P 1'
#
loop_
_entity.id
_entity.type
_entity.pdbx_description
1 polymer ?
#
loop_
_entity_poly.entity_id
_entity_poly.type
_entity_poly.pdbx_seq_one_letter_code
_entity_poly.pdbx_strand_id
1 'polypeptide(L)'
;MAIFNFYFASCVLLLTLSWRTSTGLPVCTLSEDQCEHCSSLFNSLLLNVKDLLNKNNSAVLCYGISSDRAVVKSKADTVLACAPTQSSGCMMQRNSPFSELECRRNIMKDLAHYAAAFESYINSSLRCPEKEIPLLKPTLGIIQSLRKDCCLMPNGERDSSEEDVAQMWGNDTFNNRQEMCKMMRGFYVRVITINRAMGYISSGEHRM
;
A
#
# COMPACT_ATOMS: atom_id res chain seq x y z
N MET A 1 32.14 44.93 6.86
CA MET A 1 32.41 43.50 6.52
C MET A 1 32.13 42.51 7.65
N ALA A 2 31.89 42.92 8.91
CA ALA A 2 31.55 41.98 9.99
C ALA A 2 30.08 41.52 9.99
N ILE A 3 29.15 42.37 9.56
CA ILE A 3 27.70 42.09 9.60
C ILE A 3 27.30 40.99 8.60
N PHE A 4 27.92 40.97 7.41
CA PHE A 4 27.61 39.98 6.37
C PHE A 4 28.03 38.55 6.77
N ASN A 5 29.09 38.42 7.57
CA ASN A 5 29.57 37.13 8.07
C ASN A 5 28.65 36.53 9.14
N PHE A 6 27.98 37.35 9.96
CA PHE A 6 27.03 36.87 10.97
C PHE A 6 25.75 36.31 10.35
N TYR A 7 25.22 36.95 9.29
CA TYR A 7 24.06 36.44 8.57
C TYR A 7 24.36 35.12 7.85
N PHE A 8 25.55 34.99 7.25
CA PHE A 8 25.94 33.76 6.57
C PHE A 8 26.11 32.60 7.56
N ALA A 9 26.75 32.84 8.71
CA ALA A 9 26.89 31.83 9.77
C ALA A 9 25.53 31.42 10.37
N SER A 10 24.61 32.37 10.57
CA SER A 10 23.24 32.13 11.02
C SER A 10 22.44 31.29 10.02
N CYS A 11 22.53 31.58 8.72
CA CYS A 11 21.83 30.82 7.68
C CYS A 11 22.38 29.39 7.55
N VAL A 12 23.69 29.20 7.69
CA VAL A 12 24.31 27.87 7.67
C VAL A 12 23.88 27.04 8.90
N LEU A 13 23.80 27.65 10.09
CA LEU A 13 23.31 26.98 11.31
C LEU A 13 21.82 26.58 11.21
N LEU A 14 20.98 27.39 10.57
CA LEU A 14 19.56 27.05 10.35
C LEU A 14 19.40 25.89 9.35
N LEU A 15 20.24 25.83 8.32
CA LEU A 15 20.25 24.72 7.36
C LEU A 15 20.73 23.40 7.99
N THR A 16 21.67 23.44 8.94
CA THR A 16 22.12 22.24 9.67
C THR A 16 21.12 21.79 10.74
N LEU A 17 20.38 22.71 11.37
CA LEU A 17 19.27 22.38 12.29
C LEU A 17 18.06 21.75 11.58
N SER A 18 17.85 22.12 10.31
CA SER A 18 16.83 21.52 9.43
C SER A 18 17.22 20.12 8.93
N TRP A 19 18.49 19.74 9.10
CA TRP A 19 19.04 18.42 8.77
C TRP A 19 18.88 17.44 9.93
N ARG A 20 17.71 17.46 10.59
CA ARG A 20 17.25 16.26 11.29
C ARG A 20 16.79 15.32 10.19
N THR A 21 17.66 14.43 9.73
CA THR A 21 17.17 13.17 9.17
C THR A 21 16.30 12.58 10.26
N SER A 22 14.98 12.65 10.13
CA SER A 22 14.07 11.85 10.94
C SER A 22 14.35 10.40 10.57
N THR A 23 15.37 9.83 11.19
CA THR A 23 15.53 8.39 11.28
C THR A 23 14.57 7.97 12.38
N GLY A 24 13.28 7.95 12.04
CA GLY A 24 12.33 7.14 12.78
C GLY A 24 12.74 5.70 12.58
N LEU A 25 13.63 5.20 13.45
CA LEU A 25 13.90 3.77 13.50
C LEU A 25 12.60 3.08 13.92
N PRO A 26 12.17 2.02 13.21
CA PRO A 26 10.96 1.28 13.56
C PRO A 26 11.05 0.77 15.00
N VAL A 27 10.33 1.38 15.94
CA VAL A 27 10.07 0.73 17.24
C VAL A 27 8.87 -0.19 17.05
N CYS A 28 9.10 -1.22 16.27
CA CYS A 28 8.13 -2.24 15.94
C CYS A 28 8.23 -3.33 17.03
N THR A 29 7.10 -3.91 17.47
CA THR A 29 7.05 -4.88 18.58
C THR A 29 7.58 -6.27 18.20
N LEU A 30 8.08 -6.41 16.97
CA LEU A 30 8.77 -7.59 16.43
C LEU A 30 10.29 -7.41 16.58
N SER A 31 11.08 -8.43 16.25
CA SER A 31 12.54 -8.25 16.18
C SER A 31 12.91 -7.22 15.11
N GLU A 32 14.02 -6.51 15.32
CA GLU A 32 14.52 -5.47 14.41
C GLU A 32 14.62 -5.98 12.96
N ASP A 33 15.21 -7.17 12.78
CA ASP A 33 15.32 -7.86 11.48
C ASP A 33 13.97 -8.09 10.79
N GLN A 34 12.93 -8.45 11.55
CA GLN A 34 11.60 -8.73 11.00
C GLN A 34 10.89 -7.44 10.59
N CYS A 35 11.10 -6.36 11.33
CA CYS A 35 10.55 -5.05 11.00
C CYS A 35 11.20 -4.46 9.74
N GLU A 36 12.52 -4.63 9.59
CA GLU A 36 13.24 -4.26 8.36
C GLU A 36 12.77 -5.08 7.16
N HIS A 37 12.64 -6.41 7.31
CA HIS A 37 12.11 -7.30 6.27
C HIS A 37 10.72 -6.86 5.80
N CYS A 38 9.81 -6.61 6.75
CA CYS A 38 8.46 -6.16 6.43
C CYS A 38 8.41 -4.80 5.75
N SER A 39 9.22 -3.84 6.22
CA SER A 39 9.36 -2.53 5.57
C SER A 39 9.84 -2.67 4.13
N SER A 40 10.84 -3.51 3.88
CA SER A 40 11.36 -3.82 2.55
C SER A 40 10.29 -4.44 1.64
N LEU A 41 9.50 -5.38 2.15
CA LEU A 41 8.41 -5.99 1.39
C LEU A 41 7.29 -4.98 1.05
N PHE A 42 6.91 -4.09 1.96
CA PHE A 42 5.89 -3.05 1.68
C PHE A 42 6.36 -2.05 0.62
N ASN A 43 7.64 -1.67 0.67
CA ASN A 43 8.24 -0.82 -0.36
C ASN A 43 8.30 -1.56 -1.70
N SER A 44 8.71 -2.84 -1.70
CA SER A 44 8.73 -3.68 -2.89
C SER A 44 7.34 -3.79 -3.54
N LEU A 45 6.28 -3.92 -2.73
CA LEU A 45 4.91 -3.91 -3.21
C LEU A 45 4.56 -2.59 -3.91
N LEU A 46 4.91 -1.45 -3.32
CA LEU A 46 4.67 -0.14 -3.92
C LEU A 46 5.37 0.01 -5.27
N LEU A 47 6.65 -0.38 -5.34
CA LEU A 47 7.43 -0.30 -6.57
C LEU A 47 6.88 -1.22 -7.65
N ASN A 48 6.49 -2.46 -7.30
CA ASN A 48 5.92 -3.40 -8.27
C ASN A 48 4.56 -2.93 -8.79
N VAL A 49 3.66 -2.45 -7.92
CA VAL A 49 2.35 -1.92 -8.35
C VAL A 49 2.52 -0.66 -9.19
N LYS A 50 3.49 0.21 -8.86
CA LYS A 50 3.84 1.36 -9.70
C LYS A 50 4.34 0.91 -11.07
N ASP A 51 5.18 -0.12 -11.11
CA ASP A 51 5.71 -0.67 -12.35
C ASP A 51 4.59 -1.29 -13.22
N LEU A 52 3.63 -2.01 -12.63
CA LEU A 52 2.45 -2.52 -13.34
C LEU A 52 1.65 -1.43 -14.06
N LEU A 53 1.59 -0.24 -13.47
CA LEU A 53 0.89 0.92 -14.02
C LEU A 53 1.77 1.79 -14.93
N ASN A 54 3.04 1.44 -15.12
CA ASN A 54 3.91 2.12 -16.07
C ASN A 54 3.37 1.96 -17.51
N LYS A 55 3.85 2.81 -18.44
CA LYS A 55 3.34 2.83 -19.81
C LYS A 55 3.43 1.48 -20.54
N ASN A 56 4.50 0.71 -20.31
CA ASN A 56 4.76 -0.54 -21.03
C ASN A 56 3.87 -1.67 -20.52
N ASN A 57 3.80 -1.83 -19.21
CA ASN A 57 3.03 -2.88 -18.53
C ASN A 57 1.53 -2.58 -18.61
N SER A 58 1.14 -1.31 -18.51
CA SER A 58 -0.23 -0.84 -18.73
C SER A 58 -0.69 -1.08 -20.17
N ALA A 59 0.20 -1.01 -21.16
CA ALA A 59 -0.14 -1.38 -22.54
C ALA A 59 -0.49 -2.88 -22.71
N VAL A 60 -0.17 -3.73 -21.73
CA VAL A 60 -0.59 -5.14 -21.67
C VAL A 60 -1.87 -5.27 -20.84
N LEU A 61 -1.82 -4.86 -19.57
CA LEU A 61 -2.87 -5.08 -18.57
C LEU A 61 -4.13 -4.23 -18.84
N CYS A 62 -3.93 -3.00 -19.30
CA CYS A 62 -4.99 -2.04 -19.61
C CYS A 62 -5.16 -1.85 -21.14
N TYR A 63 -4.75 -2.83 -21.96
CA TYR A 63 -4.83 -2.71 -23.42
C TYR A 63 -6.26 -2.43 -23.89
N GLY A 64 -6.43 -1.35 -24.65
CA GLY A 64 -7.72 -0.91 -25.18
C GLY A 64 -8.65 -0.27 -24.15
N ILE A 65 -8.16 0.01 -22.92
CA ILE A 65 -8.94 0.65 -21.86
C ILE A 65 -8.58 2.14 -21.79
N SER A 66 -9.53 3.00 -22.17
CA SER A 66 -9.37 4.46 -22.16
C SER A 66 -9.73 5.11 -20.81
N SER A 67 -10.52 4.45 -19.98
CA SER A 67 -10.87 4.93 -18.64
C SER A 67 -9.60 5.14 -17.82
N ASP A 68 -9.52 6.23 -17.08
CA ASP A 68 -8.49 6.55 -16.08
C ASP A 68 -8.96 6.28 -14.63
N ARG A 69 -10.26 6.05 -14.46
CA ARG A 69 -10.92 5.74 -13.17
C ARG A 69 -10.12 4.72 -12.35
N ALA A 70 -9.89 5.08 -11.08
CA ALA A 70 -9.37 4.21 -10.04
C ALA A 70 -10.52 3.76 -9.13
N VAL A 71 -10.59 2.46 -8.82
CA VAL A 71 -11.62 1.93 -7.91
C VAL A 71 -10.93 1.08 -6.84
N VAL A 72 -11.05 1.50 -5.59
CA VAL A 72 -10.65 0.68 -4.44
C VAL A 72 -11.78 -0.33 -4.19
N LYS A 73 -11.48 -1.61 -4.37
CA LYS A 73 -12.48 -2.70 -4.31
C LYS A 73 -12.53 -3.39 -2.95
N SER A 74 -11.45 -3.30 -2.18
CA SER A 74 -11.43 -3.78 -0.80
C SER A 74 -12.38 -2.97 0.07
N LYS A 75 -13.15 -3.68 0.91
CA LYS A 75 -14.07 -3.12 1.90
C LYS A 75 -13.38 -2.80 3.24
N ALA A 76 -12.06 -2.94 3.34
CA ALA A 76 -11.33 -2.62 4.56
C ALA A 76 -11.35 -1.10 4.83
N ASP A 77 -11.52 -0.74 6.10
CA ASP A 77 -11.58 0.64 6.56
C ASP A 77 -10.18 1.25 6.76
N THR A 78 -9.20 0.83 5.96
CA THR A 78 -7.78 1.17 6.14
C THR A 78 -7.50 2.67 6.18
N VAL A 79 -8.23 3.49 5.40
CA VAL A 79 -8.07 4.94 5.46
C VAL A 79 -8.41 5.47 6.85
N LEU A 80 -9.52 5.02 7.41
CA LEU A 80 -10.00 5.46 8.73
C LEU A 80 -9.15 4.83 9.84
N ALA A 81 -8.92 3.52 9.77
CA ALA A 81 -8.16 2.75 10.76
C ALA A 81 -6.72 3.22 10.91
N CYS A 82 -6.10 3.66 9.81
CA CYS A 82 -4.72 4.14 9.79
C CYS A 82 -4.58 5.67 9.78
N ALA A 83 -5.68 6.42 9.92
CA ALA A 83 -5.61 7.87 10.05
C ALA A 83 -4.95 8.26 11.40
N PRO A 84 -4.01 9.22 11.42
CA PRO A 84 -3.41 9.71 12.65
C PRO A 84 -4.43 10.44 13.54
N THR A 85 -4.20 10.43 14.86
CA THR A 85 -5.13 10.99 15.86
C THR A 85 -5.35 12.51 15.70
N GLN A 86 -4.35 13.26 15.24
CA GLN A 86 -4.41 14.71 15.09
C GLN A 86 -4.26 15.12 13.62
N SER A 87 -5.35 15.04 12.84
CA SER A 87 -5.40 15.73 11.55
C SER A 87 -6.30 16.95 11.64
N SER A 88 -5.72 18.14 11.83
CA SER A 88 -6.42 19.43 11.74
C SER A 88 -6.72 19.85 10.29
N GLY A 89 -6.93 18.90 9.36
CA GLY A 89 -7.22 19.20 7.96
C GLY A 89 -7.75 18.00 7.17
N CYS A 90 -8.64 18.29 6.20
CA CYS A 90 -9.30 17.49 5.14
C CYS A 90 -9.73 16.03 5.39
N MET A 91 -9.37 15.40 6.51
CA MET A 91 -9.74 14.05 6.92
C MET A 91 -10.76 14.15 8.06
N MET A 92 -11.75 13.25 8.06
CA MET A 92 -12.73 13.14 9.15
C MET A 92 -11.99 13.02 10.49
N GLN A 93 -12.35 13.86 11.46
CA GLN A 93 -11.87 13.71 12.83
C GLN A 93 -12.25 12.33 13.36
N ARG A 94 -11.25 11.59 13.84
CA ARG A 94 -11.50 10.37 14.60
C ARG A 94 -11.82 10.75 16.04
N ASN A 95 -12.90 10.18 16.56
CA ASN A 95 -13.28 10.31 17.97
C ASN A 95 -12.50 9.35 18.88
N SER A 96 -11.72 8.44 18.30
CA SER A 96 -10.93 7.43 19.00
C SER A 96 -9.43 7.61 18.75
N PRO A 97 -8.56 7.28 19.72
CA PRO A 97 -7.11 7.29 19.51
C PRO A 97 -6.69 6.29 18.42
N PHE A 98 -5.56 6.55 17.79
CA PHE A 98 -4.95 5.63 16.83
C PHE A 98 -4.68 4.25 17.46
N SER A 99 -5.06 3.19 16.74
CA SER A 99 -4.79 1.81 17.12
C SER A 99 -3.89 1.15 16.07
N GLU A 100 -2.65 0.85 16.46
CA GLU A 100 -1.68 0.17 15.61
C GLU A 100 -2.21 -1.19 15.15
N LEU A 101 -2.83 -1.95 16.06
CA LEU A 101 -3.43 -3.26 15.78
C LEU A 101 -4.57 -3.15 14.76
N GLU A 102 -5.46 -2.16 14.93
CA GLU A 102 -6.60 -1.98 14.04
C GLU A 102 -6.16 -1.55 12.63
N CYS A 103 -5.18 -0.65 12.54
CA CYS A 103 -4.59 -0.26 11.27
C CYS A 103 -3.97 -1.47 10.56
N ARG A 104 -3.09 -2.22 11.24
CA ARG A 104 -2.44 -3.41 10.66
C ARG A 104 -3.46 -4.47 10.22
N ARG A 105 -4.52 -4.71 11.00
CA ARG A 105 -5.60 -5.64 10.64
C ARG A 105 -6.30 -5.23 9.34
N ASN A 106 -6.63 -3.95 9.17
CA ASN A 106 -7.27 -3.48 7.95
C ASN A 106 -6.32 -3.51 6.73
N ILE A 107 -5.02 -3.24 6.93
CA ILE A 107 -4.00 -3.46 5.89
C ILE A 107 -3.99 -4.93 5.46
N MET A 108 -4.00 -5.88 6.40
CA MET A 108 -4.01 -7.31 6.06
C MET A 108 -5.29 -7.73 5.32
N LYS A 109 -6.44 -7.15 5.67
CA LYS A 109 -7.70 -7.31 4.93
C LYS A 109 -7.59 -6.84 3.49
N ASP A 110 -7.01 -5.65 3.26
CA ASP A 110 -6.74 -5.17 1.90
C ASP A 110 -5.86 -6.17 1.15
N LEU A 111 -4.72 -6.58 1.73
CA LEU A 111 -3.79 -7.51 1.09
C LEU A 111 -4.44 -8.86 0.78
N ALA A 112 -5.28 -9.39 1.67
CA ALA A 112 -6.03 -10.61 1.44
C ALA A 112 -6.99 -10.49 0.25
N HIS A 113 -7.75 -9.40 0.20
CA HIS A 113 -8.66 -9.12 -0.90
C HIS A 113 -7.92 -9.03 -2.25
N TYR A 114 -6.82 -8.27 -2.31
CA TYR A 114 -6.07 -8.12 -3.55
C TYR A 114 -5.33 -9.39 -3.98
N ALA A 115 -4.84 -10.20 -3.04
CA ALA A 115 -4.28 -11.53 -3.35
C ALA A 115 -5.33 -12.43 -4.02
N ALA A 116 -6.50 -12.56 -3.40
CA ALA A 116 -7.61 -13.34 -3.94
C ALA A 116 -8.04 -12.81 -5.32
N ALA A 117 -8.13 -11.48 -5.48
CA ALA A 117 -8.52 -10.87 -6.74
C ALA A 117 -7.52 -11.17 -7.87
N PHE A 118 -6.22 -11.15 -7.57
CA PHE A 118 -5.17 -11.45 -8.54
C PHE A 118 -5.18 -12.94 -8.91
N GLU A 119 -5.27 -13.82 -7.92
CA GLU A 119 -5.38 -15.28 -8.12
C GLU A 119 -6.60 -15.63 -8.98
N SER A 120 -7.76 -15.08 -8.63
CA SER A 120 -9.00 -15.32 -9.36
C SER A 120 -8.94 -14.76 -10.79
N TYR A 121 -8.33 -13.59 -10.99
CA TYR A 121 -8.16 -13.00 -12.32
C TYR A 121 -7.26 -13.84 -13.21
N ILE A 122 -6.11 -14.30 -12.67
CA ILE A 122 -5.15 -15.15 -13.40
C ILE A 122 -5.79 -16.48 -13.82
N ASN A 123 -6.78 -16.97 -13.07
CA ASN A 123 -7.54 -18.18 -13.37
C ASN A 123 -8.80 -17.91 -14.22
N SER A 124 -9.10 -16.64 -14.54
CA SER A 124 -10.27 -16.24 -15.35
C SER A 124 -9.96 -16.27 -16.86
N SER A 125 -10.95 -15.89 -17.67
CA SER A 125 -10.75 -15.69 -19.11
C SER A 125 -9.88 -14.45 -19.37
N LEU A 126 -8.64 -14.67 -19.81
CA LEU A 126 -7.64 -13.65 -20.13
C LEU A 126 -7.52 -13.44 -21.64
N ARG A 127 -7.07 -12.24 -22.05
CA ARG A 127 -6.82 -11.95 -23.48
C ARG A 127 -5.48 -12.49 -23.95
N CYS A 128 -4.44 -12.30 -23.13
CA CYS A 128 -3.08 -12.70 -23.46
C CYS A 128 -2.44 -13.31 -22.20
N PRO A 129 -2.78 -14.56 -21.85
CA PRO A 129 -2.26 -15.23 -20.65
C PRO A 129 -0.73 -15.21 -20.56
N GLU A 130 -0.03 -15.40 -21.69
CA GLU A 130 1.44 -15.44 -21.71
C GLU A 130 2.10 -14.12 -21.29
N LYS A 131 1.37 -13.00 -21.37
CA LYS A 131 1.88 -11.68 -20.98
C LYS A 131 1.26 -11.20 -19.67
N GLU A 132 -0.03 -11.42 -19.46
CA GLU A 132 -0.75 -10.93 -18.28
C GLU A 132 -0.34 -11.69 -17.00
N ILE A 133 -0.17 -13.00 -17.06
CA ILE A 133 0.17 -13.81 -15.88
C ILE A 133 1.57 -13.50 -15.35
N PRO A 134 2.65 -13.49 -16.17
CA PRO A 134 3.99 -13.16 -15.68
C PRO A 134 4.08 -11.73 -15.15
N LEU A 135 3.24 -10.82 -15.65
CA LEU A 135 3.16 -9.45 -15.17
C LEU A 135 2.64 -9.40 -13.72
N LEU A 136 1.56 -10.10 -13.42
CA LEU A 136 0.88 -10.03 -12.12
C LEU A 136 1.53 -10.91 -11.04
N LYS A 137 2.15 -12.04 -11.43
CA LYS A 137 2.72 -13.02 -10.48
C LYS A 137 3.73 -12.43 -9.48
N PRO A 138 4.70 -11.57 -9.87
CA PRO A 138 5.64 -10.98 -8.92
C PRO A 138 4.93 -10.19 -7.81
N THR A 139 3.93 -9.39 -8.18
CA THR A 139 3.16 -8.59 -7.21
C THR A 139 2.33 -9.50 -6.30
N LEU A 140 1.68 -10.53 -6.85
CA LEU A 140 0.97 -11.54 -6.06
C LEU A 140 1.89 -12.23 -5.04
N GLY A 141 3.10 -12.62 -5.47
CA GLY A 141 4.09 -13.23 -4.58
C GLY A 141 4.48 -12.33 -3.42
N ILE A 142 4.71 -11.03 -3.66
CA ILE A 142 5.01 -10.06 -2.60
C ILE A 142 3.84 -9.93 -1.61
N ILE A 143 2.60 -9.87 -2.10
CA ILE A 143 1.41 -9.80 -1.24
C ILE A 143 1.32 -11.06 -0.36
N GLN A 144 1.55 -12.25 -0.93
CA GLN A 144 1.56 -13.51 -0.17
C GLN A 144 2.68 -13.54 0.88
N SER A 145 3.89 -13.09 0.55
CA SER A 145 4.99 -12.95 1.51
C SER A 145 4.65 -11.97 2.63
N LEU A 146 4.10 -10.79 2.34
CA LEU A 146 3.65 -9.83 3.35
C LEU A 146 2.63 -10.45 4.31
N ARG A 147 1.64 -11.17 3.78
CA ARG A 147 0.63 -11.84 4.60
C ARG A 147 1.20 -12.97 5.45
N LYS A 148 2.25 -13.64 4.98
CA LYS A 148 2.88 -14.74 5.73
C LYS A 148 3.85 -14.23 6.79
N ASP A 149 4.72 -13.30 6.42
CA ASP A 149 5.90 -12.94 7.20
C ASP A 149 5.66 -11.73 8.12
N CYS A 150 4.66 -10.90 7.79
CA CYS A 150 4.37 -9.62 8.46
C CYS A 150 3.01 -9.58 9.18
N CYS A 151 2.29 -10.69 9.20
CA CYS A 151 1.04 -10.82 9.96
C CYS A 151 1.33 -10.90 11.46
N LEU A 152 0.75 -9.97 12.23
CA LEU A 152 0.72 -9.99 13.69
C LEU A 152 -0.64 -10.46 14.26
N MET A 153 -1.54 -10.97 13.40
CA MET A 153 -2.88 -11.36 13.85
C MET A 153 -2.80 -12.57 14.78
N PRO A 154 -3.22 -12.45 16.06
CA PRO A 154 -3.38 -13.60 16.93
C PRO A 154 -4.65 -14.33 16.46
N ASN A 155 -4.47 -15.52 15.88
CA ASN A 155 -5.53 -16.43 15.43
C ASN A 155 -6.42 -15.93 14.28
N GLY A 156 -6.12 -16.43 13.07
CA GLY A 156 -7.05 -17.27 12.31
C GLY A 156 -8.43 -16.72 11.91
N GLU A 157 -8.71 -15.42 12.04
CA GLU A 157 -9.88 -14.81 11.41
C GLU A 157 -9.69 -14.91 9.88
N ARG A 158 -10.39 -15.88 9.30
CA ARG A 158 -10.52 -16.01 7.85
C ARG A 158 -11.42 -14.88 7.39
N ASP A 159 -10.83 -13.79 6.92
CA ASP A 159 -11.56 -12.63 6.43
C ASP A 159 -12.51 -13.07 5.30
N SER A 160 -13.80 -12.78 5.44
CA SER A 160 -14.91 -13.12 4.54
C SER A 160 -14.85 -12.45 3.15
N SER A 161 -13.66 -12.12 2.68
CA SER A 161 -13.41 -11.42 1.41
C SER A 161 -13.38 -12.36 0.19
N GLU A 162 -13.36 -13.67 0.41
CA GLU A 162 -13.27 -14.69 -0.66
C GLU A 162 -14.56 -14.75 -1.52
N GLU A 163 -15.73 -14.53 -0.94
CA GLU A 163 -17.02 -14.64 -1.65
C GLU A 163 -17.26 -13.49 -2.67
N ASP A 164 -16.90 -12.25 -2.31
CA ASP A 164 -17.04 -11.10 -3.22
C ASP A 164 -16.08 -11.17 -4.42
N VAL A 165 -14.93 -11.83 -4.26
CA VAL A 165 -13.90 -11.93 -5.30
C VAL A 165 -14.22 -13.04 -6.31
N ALA A 166 -14.87 -14.12 -5.88
CA ALA A 166 -15.21 -15.26 -6.74
C ALA A 166 -16.15 -14.89 -7.91
N GLN A 167 -16.94 -13.81 -7.76
CA GLN A 167 -17.88 -13.34 -8.78
C GLN A 167 -17.36 -12.15 -9.60
N MET A 168 -16.12 -11.71 -9.36
CA MET A 168 -15.60 -10.48 -9.93
C MET A 168 -15.29 -10.56 -11.44
N TRP A 169 -15.01 -11.76 -11.93
CA TRP A 169 -14.56 -12.00 -13.30
C TRP A 169 -15.59 -12.85 -14.05
N GLY A 170 -15.93 -12.42 -15.26
CA GLY A 170 -16.83 -13.15 -16.16
C GLY A 170 -16.09 -13.86 -17.29
N ASN A 171 -16.82 -14.25 -18.32
CA ASN A 171 -16.25 -14.87 -19.53
C ASN A 171 -15.71 -13.83 -20.53
N ASP A 172 -16.13 -12.57 -20.41
CA ASP A 172 -15.70 -11.50 -21.31
C ASP A 172 -14.34 -10.92 -20.90
N THR A 173 -13.33 -11.19 -21.72
CA THR A 173 -11.96 -10.77 -21.44
C THR A 173 -11.82 -9.24 -21.39
N PHE A 174 -12.62 -8.49 -22.14
CA PHE A 174 -12.52 -7.02 -22.19
C PHE A 174 -12.99 -6.39 -20.87
N ASN A 175 -14.16 -6.79 -20.38
CA ASN A 175 -14.72 -6.36 -19.10
C ASN A 175 -13.80 -6.77 -17.94
N ASN A 176 -13.26 -7.99 -17.95
CA ASN A 176 -12.30 -8.43 -16.94
C ASN A 176 -11.05 -7.53 -16.92
N ARG A 177 -10.45 -7.25 -18.08
CA ARG A 177 -9.30 -6.32 -18.18
C ARG A 177 -9.66 -4.91 -17.73
N GLN A 178 -10.86 -4.44 -18.10
CA GLN A 178 -11.32 -3.12 -17.71
C GLN A 178 -11.43 -3.00 -16.18
N GLU A 179 -12.04 -3.99 -15.53
CA GLU A 179 -12.17 -4.03 -14.07
C GLU A 179 -10.82 -4.22 -13.38
N MET A 180 -9.96 -5.11 -13.87
CA MET A 180 -8.59 -5.27 -13.38
C MET A 180 -7.80 -3.97 -13.49
N CYS A 181 -7.89 -3.26 -14.62
CA CYS A 181 -7.22 -1.98 -14.81
C CYS A 181 -7.67 -0.92 -13.80
N LYS A 182 -8.99 -0.75 -13.60
CA LYS A 182 -9.54 0.18 -12.60
C LYS A 182 -9.12 -0.21 -11.18
N MET A 183 -9.16 -1.51 -10.87
CA MET A 183 -8.78 -2.07 -9.59
C MET A 183 -7.30 -1.85 -9.30
N MET A 184 -6.41 -2.08 -10.28
CA MET A 184 -4.96 -1.89 -10.12
C MET A 184 -4.61 -0.43 -9.82
N ARG A 185 -5.29 0.52 -10.46
CA ARG A 185 -5.13 1.95 -10.14
C ARG A 185 -5.62 2.28 -8.73
N GLY A 186 -6.76 1.71 -8.31
CA GLY A 186 -7.23 1.84 -6.94
C GLY A 186 -6.27 1.21 -5.93
N PHE A 187 -5.71 0.05 -6.27
CA PHE A 187 -4.74 -0.64 -5.44
C PHE A 187 -3.47 0.18 -5.27
N TYR A 188 -2.98 0.83 -6.33
CA TYR A 188 -1.84 1.73 -6.22
C TYR A 188 -2.06 2.85 -5.19
N VAL A 189 -3.23 3.48 -5.21
CA VAL A 189 -3.61 4.46 -4.18
C VAL A 189 -3.61 3.82 -2.79
N ARG A 190 -4.18 2.62 -2.66
CA ARG A 190 -4.21 1.89 -1.38
C ARG A 190 -2.80 1.53 -0.88
N VAL A 191 -1.90 1.09 -1.75
CA VAL A 191 -0.52 0.74 -1.39
C VAL A 191 0.30 1.97 -0.97
N ILE A 192 0.03 3.14 -1.57
CA ILE A 192 0.59 4.41 -1.07
C ILE A 192 0.09 4.68 0.36
N THR A 193 -1.22 4.54 0.61
CA THR A 193 -1.78 4.69 1.96
C THR A 193 -1.15 3.72 2.95
N ILE A 194 -1.00 2.45 2.57
CA ILE A 194 -0.35 1.42 3.39
C ILE A 194 1.10 1.81 3.71
N ASN A 195 1.89 2.21 2.72
CA ASN A 195 3.28 2.61 2.94
C ASN A 195 3.40 3.82 3.88
N ARG A 196 2.52 4.80 3.75
CA ARG A 196 2.47 5.95 4.68
C ARG A 196 2.11 5.52 6.10
N ALA A 197 1.12 4.64 6.26
CA ALA A 197 0.73 4.11 7.56
C ALA A 197 1.86 3.31 8.21
N MET A 198 2.56 2.48 7.44
CA MET A 198 3.71 1.72 7.92
C MET A 198 4.87 2.62 8.33
N GLY A 199 5.12 3.70 7.58
CA GLY A 199 6.09 4.74 7.96
C GLY A 199 5.71 5.44 9.27
N TYR A 200 4.44 5.82 9.44
CA TYR A 200 3.92 6.44 10.68
C TYR A 200 4.03 5.52 11.90
N ILE A 201 3.69 4.24 11.73
CA ILE A 201 3.86 3.24 12.79
C ILE A 201 5.34 3.07 13.15
N SER A 202 6.22 3.09 12.14
CA SER A 202 7.66 2.91 12.34
C SER A 202 8.28 4.11 13.05
N SER A 203 7.85 5.34 12.78
CA SER A 203 8.36 6.51 13.49
C SER A 203 7.97 6.57 14.96
N GLY A 204 6.96 5.80 15.39
CA GLY A 204 6.48 5.78 16.77
C GLY A 204 5.70 7.04 17.18
N GLU A 205 5.39 7.93 16.23
CA GLU A 205 4.66 9.19 16.45
C GLU A 205 3.28 8.98 17.09
N HIS A 206 2.66 7.82 16.87
CA HIS A 206 1.36 7.49 17.46
C HIS A 206 1.40 7.19 18.95
N ARG A 207 2.59 7.02 19.54
CA ARG A 207 2.79 6.72 20.96
C ARG A 207 3.10 7.97 21.79
N MET A 208 3.29 9.11 21.14
CA MET A 208 3.62 10.40 21.77
C MET A 208 2.37 11.15 22.24
#